data_AF-A0A8W8LU86-F1
#
_entry.id   AF-A0A8W8LU86-F1
#
_cell.length_a   1.000
_cell.length_b   1.000
_cell.length_c   1.000
_cell.angle_alpha   90.00
_cell.angle_beta   90.00
_cell.angle_gamma   90.00
#
_symmetry.space_group_name_H-M   'P 1'
#
loop_
_entity.id
_entity.type
_entity.pdbx_description
1 polymer ?
#
loop_
_entity_poly.entity_id
_entity_poly.type
_entity_poly.pdbx_seq_one_letter_code
_entity_poly.pdbx_strand_id
1 'polypeptide(L)'
;MKNELATKNPNRTAELKMKVVAALTTTRPPGPLREESCDIETALLFLRMNKNSSIDNYTDPLAKYGGIYVDTDEYFLRPGDELRNWNCTMGKAHDRSIGSALIYAEKGALFIDKWIDSYNNYDPSKWGDNSVLMAEKLARKFPDLIHVFEHHCAFYPHGLVLYNQNYKWSHSFGLHIYKTGHIPELQKINFETVRNINNTIGAVFRYILFGSKELCSS
;
A
#
# COMPACT_ATOMS: atom_id res chain seq x y z
N MET A 1 43.40 -5.55 10.36
CA MET A 1 42.29 -4.72 10.86
C MET A 1 42.46 -3.32 10.24
N LYS A 2 41.78 -3.05 9.13
CA LYS A 2 41.68 -1.72 8.52
C LYS A 2 40.21 -1.52 8.12
N ASN A 3 39.60 -0.51 8.71
CA ASN A 3 38.24 -0.04 8.41
C ASN A 3 38.25 0.63 7.04
N GLU A 4 37.44 0.15 6.10
CA GLU A 4 36.99 0.95 4.96
C GLU A 4 35.59 1.49 5.28
N LEU A 5 35.53 2.76 5.71
CA LEU A 5 34.30 3.54 5.65
C LEU A 5 33.97 3.77 4.18
N ALA A 6 32.91 3.11 3.70
CA ALA A 6 32.28 3.44 2.43
C ALA A 6 31.78 4.89 2.48
N THR A 7 32.41 5.77 1.72
CA THR A 7 31.99 7.14 1.52
C THR A 7 30.67 7.17 0.77
N LYS A 8 29.57 7.52 1.45
CA LYS A 8 28.26 7.76 0.82
C LYS A 8 28.39 8.94 -0.14
N ASN A 9 28.34 8.67 -1.44
CA ASN A 9 28.33 9.70 -2.47
C ASN A 9 26.99 10.49 -2.41
N PRO A 10 27.00 11.78 -2.00
CA PRO A 10 25.79 12.57 -1.81
C PRO A 10 25.04 12.82 -3.13
N ASN A 11 25.74 12.86 -4.28
CA ASN A 11 25.13 13.07 -5.59
C ASN A 11 24.25 11.89 -6.02
N ARG A 12 24.65 10.66 -5.67
CA ARG A 12 23.85 9.45 -5.97
C ARG A 12 22.58 9.37 -5.12
N THR A 13 22.65 9.89 -3.89
CA THR A 13 21.51 9.97 -2.97
C THR A 13 20.51 11.04 -3.40
N ALA A 14 20.99 12.17 -3.92
CA ALA A 14 20.16 13.24 -4.47
C ALA A 14 19.49 12.81 -5.80
N GLU A 15 20.19 12.08 -6.66
CA GLU A 15 19.61 11.53 -7.90
C GLU A 15 18.53 10.48 -7.63
N LEU A 16 18.72 9.59 -6.66
CA LEU A 16 17.67 8.64 -6.25
C LEU A 16 16.45 9.37 -5.68
N LYS A 17 16.67 10.39 -4.82
CA LYS A 17 15.59 11.21 -4.26
C LYS A 17 14.79 11.93 -5.34
N MET A 18 15.45 12.51 -6.36
CA MET A 18 14.74 13.16 -7.47
C MET A 18 13.99 12.17 -8.37
N LYS A 19 14.52 10.97 -8.62
CA LYS A 19 13.84 9.95 -9.44
C LYS A 19 12.60 9.36 -8.75
N VAL A 20 12.64 9.20 -7.42
CA VAL A 20 11.47 8.81 -6.62
C VAL A 20 10.39 9.89 -6.66
N VAL A 21 10.76 11.17 -6.54
CA VAL A 21 9.81 12.29 -6.65
C VAL A 21 9.20 12.40 -8.05
N ALA A 22 9.97 12.14 -9.11
CA ALA A 22 9.45 12.14 -10.49
C ALA A 22 8.40 11.04 -10.74
N ALA A 23 8.57 9.85 -10.15
CA ALA A 23 7.57 8.77 -10.24
C ALA A 23 6.23 9.13 -9.55
N LEU A 24 6.27 9.98 -8.52
CA LEU A 24 5.10 10.44 -7.79
C LEU A 24 4.31 11.58 -8.48
N THR A 25 4.80 12.10 -9.62
CA THR A 25 4.23 13.30 -10.28
C THR A 25 3.66 13.06 -11.68
N THR A 26 3.72 11.83 -12.20
CA THR A 26 3.19 11.57 -13.55
C THR A 26 1.67 11.35 -13.52
N THR A 27 0.92 12.35 -14.01
CA THR A 27 -0.50 12.19 -14.36
C THR A 27 -0.66 11.28 -15.57
N ARG A 28 -1.58 10.31 -15.49
CA ARG A 28 -1.74 9.24 -16.46
C ARG A 28 -2.59 9.64 -17.68
N PRO A 29 -2.16 9.32 -18.92
CA PRO A 29 -3.01 9.42 -20.11
C PRO A 29 -4.00 8.24 -20.20
N PRO A 30 -5.18 8.42 -20.83
CA PRO A 30 -6.21 7.37 -20.92
C PRO A 30 -5.71 6.14 -21.68
N GLY A 31 -5.92 4.94 -21.11
CA GLY A 31 -5.53 3.64 -21.67
C GLY A 31 -5.94 2.47 -20.75
N PRO A 32 -5.86 1.20 -21.20
CA PRO A 32 -6.24 0.04 -20.39
C PRO A 32 -5.50 0.03 -19.05
N LEU A 33 -6.17 -0.40 -17.97
CA LEU A 33 -5.60 -0.51 -16.62
C LEU A 33 -4.32 -1.38 -16.68
N ARG A 34 -3.15 -0.73 -16.66
CA ARG A 34 -1.86 -1.37 -16.41
C ARG A 34 -1.65 -1.43 -14.92
N GLU A 35 -0.95 -2.45 -14.43
CA GLU A 35 -0.64 -2.60 -13.02
C GLU A 35 -0.07 -1.29 -12.44
N GLU A 36 -0.78 -0.74 -11.45
CA GLU A 36 -0.30 0.33 -10.58
C GLU A 36 -0.12 -0.37 -9.22
N SER A 37 1.13 -0.59 -8.83
CA SER A 37 1.51 -1.59 -7.83
C SER A 37 1.90 -0.91 -6.51
N CYS A 38 1.60 -1.55 -5.38
CA CYS A 38 2.19 -1.27 -4.07
C CYS A 38 3.73 -1.41 -4.10
N ASP A 39 4.48 -0.87 -3.15
CA ASP A 39 5.97 -0.82 -3.13
C ASP A 39 6.70 -2.19 -3.06
N ILE A 40 5.99 -3.32 -3.20
CA ILE A 40 6.56 -4.53 -3.85
C ILE A 40 7.12 -4.16 -5.26
N GLU A 41 6.75 -2.99 -5.78
CA GLU A 41 7.47 -2.28 -6.83
C GLU A 41 8.98 -2.19 -6.61
N THR A 42 9.55 -2.34 -5.41
CA THR A 42 11.01 -2.34 -5.28
C THR A 42 11.64 -3.51 -6.07
N ALA A 43 10.98 -4.67 -6.14
CA ALA A 43 11.35 -5.77 -7.06
C ALA A 43 11.14 -5.38 -8.53
N LEU A 44 10.00 -4.75 -8.86
CA LEU A 44 9.66 -4.35 -10.22
C LEU A 44 10.56 -3.23 -10.76
N LEU A 45 10.87 -2.26 -9.93
CA LEU A 45 11.79 -1.15 -10.15
C LEU A 45 13.20 -1.71 -10.29
N PHE A 46 13.60 -2.67 -9.46
CA PHE A 46 14.88 -3.37 -9.60
C PHE A 46 14.98 -4.10 -10.96
N LEU A 47 13.99 -4.91 -11.34
CA LEU A 47 13.95 -5.61 -12.63
C LEU A 47 13.87 -4.62 -13.81
N ARG A 48 13.12 -3.53 -13.68
CA ARG A 48 12.94 -2.50 -14.72
C ARG A 48 14.18 -1.64 -14.91
N MET A 49 14.85 -1.25 -13.82
CA MET A 49 16.09 -0.47 -13.85
C MET A 49 17.28 -1.34 -14.27
N ASN A 50 17.22 -2.65 -14.05
CA ASN A 50 18.29 -3.58 -14.37
C ASN A 50 17.79 -4.69 -15.30
N LYS A 51 17.70 -4.39 -16.60
CA LYS A 51 17.21 -5.33 -17.65
C LYS A 51 17.93 -6.69 -17.72
N ASN A 52 19.08 -6.84 -17.05
CA ASN A 52 19.87 -8.07 -16.98
C ASN A 52 19.88 -8.71 -15.57
N SER A 53 19.04 -8.26 -14.64
CA SER A 53 18.97 -8.80 -13.28
C SER A 53 17.80 -9.78 -13.12
N SER A 54 18.04 -10.88 -12.41
CA SER A 54 17.00 -11.79 -11.93
C SER A 54 16.52 -11.37 -10.53
N ILE A 55 15.33 -11.85 -10.15
CA ILE A 55 14.80 -11.65 -8.80
C ILE A 55 15.72 -12.26 -7.72
N ASP A 56 16.55 -13.25 -8.07
CA ASP A 56 17.46 -13.93 -7.14
C ASP A 56 18.50 -12.98 -6.51
N ASN A 57 18.79 -11.85 -7.16
CA ASN A 57 19.71 -10.82 -6.66
C ASN A 57 19.00 -9.66 -5.97
N TYR A 58 17.67 -9.71 -5.89
CA TYR A 58 16.86 -8.71 -5.21
C TYR A 58 16.61 -9.16 -3.77
N THR A 59 16.70 -8.22 -2.83
CA THR A 59 16.30 -8.47 -1.44
C THR A 59 15.30 -7.42 -1.04
N ASP A 60 14.05 -7.86 -0.82
CA ASP A 60 12.99 -6.98 -0.39
C ASP A 60 13.22 -6.45 1.03
N PRO A 61 13.02 -5.15 1.29
CA PRO A 61 13.12 -4.60 2.64
C PRO A 61 12.22 -5.30 3.65
N LEU A 62 10.98 -5.61 3.28
CA LEU A 62 10.02 -6.30 4.15
C LEU A 62 10.46 -7.74 4.42
N ALA A 63 10.96 -8.45 3.41
CA ALA A 63 11.53 -9.80 3.63
C ALA A 63 12.77 -9.75 4.53
N LYS A 64 13.67 -8.76 4.31
CA LYS A 64 14.95 -8.64 5.02
C LYS A 64 14.81 -8.21 6.47
N TYR A 65 13.90 -7.28 6.74
CA TYR A 65 13.80 -6.63 8.04
C TYR A 65 12.49 -6.95 8.77
N GLY A 66 11.47 -7.44 8.07
CA GLY A 66 10.11 -7.50 8.59
C GLY A 66 9.57 -6.09 8.86
N GLY A 67 8.59 -6.01 9.75
CA GLY A 67 7.96 -4.79 10.19
C GLY A 67 6.61 -4.54 9.54
N ILE A 68 6.30 -3.26 9.35
CA ILE A 68 5.03 -2.79 8.80
C ILE A 68 5.35 -2.08 7.49
N TYR A 69 4.76 -2.57 6.42
CA TYR A 69 4.67 -1.86 5.16
C TYR A 69 3.35 -1.10 5.11
N VAL A 70 3.37 0.15 4.64
CA VAL A 70 2.19 1.01 4.54
C VAL A 70 2.30 1.91 3.31
N ASP A 71 1.26 1.94 2.46
CA ASP A 71 1.23 2.86 1.32
C ASP A 71 1.14 4.31 1.82
N THR A 72 1.67 5.23 1.02
CA THR A 72 1.62 6.68 1.32
C THR A 72 0.20 7.26 1.41
N ASP A 73 -0.80 6.55 0.91
CA ASP A 73 -2.22 6.92 0.96
C ASP A 73 -3.07 5.93 1.78
N GLU A 74 -2.43 5.25 2.73
CA GLU A 74 -3.05 4.44 3.77
C GLU A 74 -3.00 5.17 5.12
N TYR A 75 -4.12 5.22 5.84
CA TYR A 75 -4.23 5.90 7.14
C TYR A 75 -4.66 4.94 8.25
N PHE A 76 -3.90 4.94 9.35
CA PHE A 76 -4.29 4.20 10.56
C PHE A 76 -5.43 4.91 11.30
N LEU A 77 -6.52 4.17 11.56
CA LEU A 77 -7.69 4.64 12.28
C LEU A 77 -7.74 4.20 13.75
N ARG A 78 -6.94 3.18 14.10
CA ARG A 78 -6.75 2.66 15.47
C ARG A 78 -5.41 1.93 15.60
N PRO A 79 -4.94 1.66 16.83
CA PRO A 79 -3.76 0.82 17.04
C PRO A 79 -3.92 -0.57 16.40
N GLY A 80 -2.89 -1.02 15.69
CA GLY A 80 -2.85 -2.31 15.00
C GLY A 80 -2.01 -3.37 15.73
N ASP A 81 -1.93 -3.32 17.06
CA ASP A 81 -1.05 -4.23 17.82
C ASP A 81 -1.43 -5.69 17.65
N GLU A 82 -2.73 -5.98 17.54
CA GLU A 82 -3.22 -7.34 17.27
C GLU A 82 -2.81 -7.88 15.90
N LEU A 83 -2.53 -7.01 14.93
CA LEU A 83 -2.10 -7.42 13.59
C LEU A 83 -0.69 -8.04 13.59
N ARG A 84 0.05 -7.89 14.70
CA ARG A 84 1.41 -8.43 14.88
C ARG A 84 1.45 -9.86 15.43
N ASN A 85 0.30 -10.47 15.70
CA ASN A 85 0.22 -11.80 16.35
C ASN A 85 0.52 -12.98 15.42
N TRP A 86 0.75 -12.73 14.13
CA TRP A 86 1.04 -13.75 13.12
C TRP A 86 2.28 -13.36 12.31
N ASN A 87 2.97 -14.35 11.75
CA ASN A 87 4.18 -14.14 10.97
C ASN A 87 3.95 -13.24 9.74
N CYS A 88 2.76 -13.28 9.16
CA CYS A 88 2.33 -12.36 8.12
C CYS A 88 0.85 -12.07 8.32
N THR A 89 0.47 -10.80 8.29
CA THR A 89 -0.91 -10.34 8.40
C THR A 89 -1.20 -9.32 7.30
N MET A 90 -2.30 -9.54 6.60
CA MET A 90 -2.85 -8.61 5.61
C MET A 90 -4.37 -8.57 5.72
N GLY A 91 -5.02 -7.60 5.07
CA GLY A 91 -6.47 -7.51 5.04
C GLY A 91 -7.04 -7.73 3.65
N LYS A 92 -8.30 -8.16 3.57
CA LYS A 92 -9.05 -8.16 2.31
C LYS A 92 -9.20 -6.72 1.80
N ALA A 93 -8.96 -6.50 0.50
CA ALA A 93 -9.33 -5.27 -0.21
C ALA A 93 -10.66 -5.42 -0.97
N HIS A 94 -10.98 -6.66 -1.38
CA HIS A 94 -12.27 -7.09 -1.90
C HIS A 94 -12.47 -8.57 -1.55
N ASP A 95 -13.69 -9.10 -1.65
CA ASP A 95 -14.00 -10.53 -1.55
C ASP A 95 -13.02 -11.45 -2.31
N ARG A 96 -12.43 -10.96 -3.40
CA ARG A 96 -11.50 -11.74 -4.26
C ARG A 96 -10.08 -11.20 -4.30
N SER A 97 -9.71 -10.28 -3.41
CA SER A 97 -8.36 -9.72 -3.38
C SER A 97 -7.90 -9.40 -1.96
N ILE A 98 -6.62 -9.60 -1.70
CA ILE A 98 -5.95 -9.15 -0.48
C ILE A 98 -5.28 -7.82 -0.81
N GLY A 99 -5.50 -6.82 0.03
CA GLY A 99 -4.91 -5.50 -0.13
C GLY A 99 -3.43 -5.49 0.25
N SER A 100 -2.64 -4.70 -0.47
CA SER A 100 -1.19 -4.62 -0.28
C SER A 100 -0.69 -3.32 0.35
N ALA A 101 -1.53 -2.29 0.48
CA ALA A 101 -1.26 -1.01 1.15
C ALA A 101 -0.97 -1.05 2.66
N LEU A 102 -1.13 -2.21 3.32
CA LEU A 102 -0.86 -2.41 4.73
C LEU A 102 -0.52 -3.88 4.94
N ILE A 103 0.74 -4.15 5.26
CA ILE A 103 1.26 -5.50 5.48
C ILE A 103 2.05 -5.50 6.77
N TYR A 104 1.75 -6.43 7.65
CA TYR A 104 2.57 -6.74 8.81
C TYR A 104 3.28 -8.05 8.51
N ALA A 105 4.61 -8.07 8.63
CA ALA A 105 5.37 -9.28 8.42
C ALA A 105 6.51 -9.37 9.43
N GLU A 106 6.73 -10.54 9.99
CA GLU A 106 7.98 -10.84 10.66
C GLU A 106 9.11 -10.90 9.65
N LYS A 107 10.34 -10.72 10.14
CA LYS A 107 11.54 -10.93 9.32
C LYS A 107 11.57 -12.36 8.80
N GLY A 108 11.72 -12.54 7.49
CA GLY A 108 11.72 -13.87 6.86
C GLY A 108 10.37 -14.57 6.85
N ALA A 109 9.27 -13.80 6.86
CA ALA A 109 7.93 -14.36 6.71
C ALA A 109 7.80 -15.11 5.37
N LEU A 110 7.59 -16.43 5.43
CA LEU A 110 7.57 -17.31 4.26
C LEU A 110 6.51 -16.93 3.22
N PHE A 111 5.39 -16.32 3.65
CA PHE A 111 4.40 -15.81 2.72
C PHE A 111 4.96 -14.72 1.80
N ILE A 112 5.73 -13.78 2.37
CA ILE A 112 6.38 -12.69 1.62
C ILE A 112 7.39 -13.28 0.63
N ASP A 113 8.19 -14.26 1.05
CA ASP A 113 9.12 -14.95 0.14
C ASP A 113 8.38 -15.63 -1.02
N LYS A 114 7.29 -16.35 -0.74
CA LYS A 114 6.46 -16.98 -1.79
C LYS A 114 5.83 -15.97 -2.74
N TRP A 115 5.50 -14.79 -2.23
CA TRP A 115 4.97 -13.71 -3.06
C TRP A 115 6.06 -13.09 -3.93
N ILE A 116 7.25 -12.81 -3.39
CA ILE A 116 8.42 -12.35 -4.16
C ILE A 116 8.79 -13.39 -5.23
N ASP A 117 8.84 -14.68 -4.90
CA ASP A 117 9.13 -15.78 -5.83
C ASP A 117 8.18 -15.78 -7.04
N SER A 118 6.92 -15.36 -6.84
CA SER A 118 5.90 -15.34 -7.90
C SER A 118 6.22 -14.34 -9.02
N TYR A 119 7.02 -13.30 -8.73
CA TYR A 119 7.46 -12.31 -9.72
C TYR A 119 8.41 -12.89 -10.78
N ASN A 120 8.89 -14.14 -10.62
CA ASN A 120 9.53 -14.87 -11.72
C ASN A 120 8.62 -15.04 -12.95
N ASN A 121 7.30 -14.99 -12.77
CA ASN A 121 6.31 -15.07 -13.85
C ASN A 121 5.60 -13.73 -14.07
N TYR A 122 6.30 -12.62 -13.79
CA TYR A 122 5.73 -11.29 -13.85
C TYR A 122 5.16 -10.95 -15.25
N ASP A 123 3.93 -10.43 -15.26
CA ASP A 123 3.28 -9.94 -16.47
C ASP A 123 2.75 -8.52 -16.26
N PRO A 124 3.44 -7.47 -16.76
CA PRO A 124 3.05 -6.07 -16.59
C PRO A 124 1.75 -5.71 -17.32
N SER A 125 1.25 -6.58 -18.21
CA SER A 125 0.03 -6.33 -18.98
C SER A 125 -1.25 -6.64 -18.19
N LYS A 126 -1.14 -7.34 -17.06
CA LYS A 126 -2.27 -7.78 -16.26
C LYS A 126 -2.32 -7.07 -14.91
N TRP A 127 -3.27 -6.15 -14.76
CA TRP A 127 -3.46 -5.41 -13.51
C TRP A 127 -3.84 -6.36 -12.37
N GLY A 128 -3.15 -6.25 -11.22
CA GLY A 128 -3.46 -7.00 -10.01
C GLY A 128 -2.98 -8.45 -10.00
N ASP A 129 -2.69 -9.04 -11.16
CA ASP A 129 -2.32 -10.46 -11.32
C ASP A 129 -1.01 -10.82 -10.62
N ASN A 130 -0.08 -9.87 -10.50
CA ASN A 130 1.19 -10.07 -9.79
C ASN A 130 1.12 -9.61 -8.33
N SER A 131 0.15 -8.76 -7.99
CA SER A 131 -0.01 -8.12 -6.70
C SER A 131 -1.23 -8.67 -5.94
N VAL A 132 -2.33 -7.92 -5.86
CA VAL A 132 -3.46 -8.20 -4.95
C VAL A 132 -4.20 -9.51 -5.26
N LEU A 133 -4.22 -9.94 -6.53
CA LEU A 133 -4.80 -11.23 -6.94
C LEU A 133 -3.82 -12.39 -6.73
N MET A 134 -2.52 -12.14 -6.88
CA MET A 134 -1.49 -13.13 -6.54
C MET A 134 -1.45 -13.41 -5.05
N ALA A 135 -1.47 -12.37 -4.21
CA ALA A 135 -1.54 -12.50 -2.76
C ALA A 135 -2.73 -13.36 -2.35
N GLU A 136 -3.91 -13.09 -2.89
CA GLU A 136 -5.11 -13.89 -2.69
C GLU A 136 -4.91 -15.35 -3.14
N LYS A 137 -4.33 -15.59 -4.32
CA LYS A 137 -4.05 -16.94 -4.83
C LYS A 137 -3.08 -17.70 -3.93
N LEU A 138 -2.04 -17.03 -3.45
CA LEU A 138 -1.04 -17.60 -2.55
C LEU A 138 -1.62 -17.87 -1.16
N ALA A 139 -2.46 -16.98 -0.63
CA ALA A 139 -3.13 -17.17 0.65
C ALA A 139 -4.05 -18.40 0.62
N ARG A 140 -4.78 -18.61 -0.48
CA ARG A 140 -5.56 -19.85 -0.65
C ARG A 140 -4.69 -21.11 -0.79
N LYS A 141 -3.50 -20.99 -1.38
CA LYS A 141 -2.58 -22.12 -1.58
C LYS A 141 -1.79 -22.46 -0.31
N PHE A 142 -1.49 -21.45 0.50
CA PHE A 142 -0.65 -21.53 1.68
C PHE A 142 -1.32 -20.81 2.87
N PRO A 143 -2.51 -21.28 3.30
CA PRO A 143 -3.30 -20.57 4.32
C PRO A 143 -2.59 -20.48 5.67
N ASP A 144 -1.69 -21.42 5.98
CA ASP A 144 -0.94 -21.44 7.24
C ASP A 144 0.16 -20.37 7.30
N LEU A 145 0.53 -19.75 6.15
CA LEU A 145 1.62 -18.78 6.10
C LEU A 145 1.16 -17.34 6.30
N ILE A 146 -0.16 -17.09 6.32
CA ILE A 146 -0.72 -15.75 6.42
C ILE A 146 -2.01 -15.75 7.21
N HIS A 147 -2.15 -14.77 8.10
CA HIS A 147 -3.44 -14.42 8.66
C HIS A 147 -4.08 -13.31 7.84
N VAL A 148 -5.27 -13.57 7.32
CA VAL A 148 -6.03 -12.58 6.54
C VAL A 148 -7.16 -12.07 7.40
N PHE A 149 -7.13 -10.77 7.72
CA PHE A 149 -8.26 -10.12 8.37
C PHE A 149 -9.41 -9.99 7.36
N GLU A 150 -10.43 -10.80 7.61
CA GLU A 150 -11.71 -10.74 6.95
C GLU A 150 -12.47 -9.47 7.37
N HIS A 151 -13.53 -9.13 6.63
CA HIS A 151 -14.41 -8.00 6.94
C HIS A 151 -13.71 -6.65 7.04
N HIS A 152 -13.04 -6.26 5.95
CA HIS A 152 -12.87 -4.84 5.63
C HIS A 152 -12.04 -4.05 6.66
N CYS A 153 -11.26 -4.79 7.46
CA CYS A 153 -10.60 -4.24 8.63
C CYS A 153 -9.32 -3.47 8.28
N ALA A 154 -8.74 -3.55 7.07
CA ALA A 154 -7.51 -2.81 6.77
C ALA A 154 -7.54 -2.00 5.46
N PHE A 155 -8.56 -2.14 4.61
CA PHE A 155 -8.53 -1.64 3.22
C PHE A 155 -9.86 -1.11 2.69
N TYR A 156 -10.70 -0.59 3.59
CA TYR A 156 -12.08 -0.29 3.21
C TYR A 156 -12.55 1.07 3.72
N PRO A 157 -13.48 1.70 2.98
CA PRO A 157 -14.21 1.14 1.83
C PRO A 157 -13.55 1.43 0.47
N HIS A 158 -13.91 0.65 -0.57
CA HIS A 158 -13.50 0.88 -1.96
C HIS A 158 -13.74 2.34 -2.39
N GLY A 159 -12.88 2.91 -3.23
CA GLY A 159 -12.90 4.34 -3.61
C GLY A 159 -14.28 4.88 -3.99
N LEU A 160 -15.09 4.13 -4.74
CA LEU A 160 -16.45 4.54 -5.09
C LEU A 160 -17.37 4.80 -3.89
N VAL A 161 -17.23 4.04 -2.80
CA VAL A 161 -18.01 4.22 -1.56
C VAL A 161 -17.42 5.37 -0.75
N LEU A 162 -16.08 5.44 -0.70
CA LEU A 162 -15.30 6.40 0.06
C LEU A 162 -15.63 7.87 -0.30
N TYR A 163 -15.72 8.18 -1.59
CA TYR A 163 -15.96 9.54 -2.08
C TYR A 163 -17.45 9.89 -2.26
N ASN A 164 -18.36 8.91 -2.30
CA ASN A 164 -19.77 9.15 -2.65
C ASN A 164 -20.77 8.77 -1.56
N GLN A 165 -20.36 8.09 -0.49
CA GLN A 165 -21.26 7.58 0.54
C GLN A 165 -20.71 7.82 1.95
N ASN A 166 -21.58 7.69 2.95
CA ASN A 166 -21.22 7.66 4.36
C ASN A 166 -21.22 6.20 4.85
N TYR A 167 -20.03 5.59 4.85
CA TYR A 167 -19.82 4.22 5.28
C TYR A 167 -19.45 4.16 6.76
N LYS A 168 -19.81 3.06 7.45
CA LYS A 168 -19.41 2.84 8.84
C LYS A 168 -18.01 2.23 8.90
N TRP A 169 -16.98 3.05 9.06
CA TRP A 169 -15.56 2.65 9.05
C TRP A 169 -14.94 2.44 10.44
N SER A 170 -15.72 2.57 11.52
CA SER A 170 -15.19 2.45 12.90
C SER A 170 -14.62 1.07 13.26
N HIS A 171 -14.82 0.06 12.41
CA HIS A 171 -14.31 -1.30 12.57
C HIS A 171 -13.03 -1.56 11.76
N SER A 172 -12.54 -0.57 11.01
CA SER A 172 -11.29 -0.64 10.27
C SER A 172 -10.08 -0.15 11.10
N PHE A 173 -8.95 -0.85 10.99
CA PHE A 173 -7.59 -0.49 11.40
C PHE A 173 -6.95 0.53 10.46
N GLY A 174 -7.16 0.32 9.17
CA GLY A 174 -6.61 1.11 8.09
C GLY A 174 -7.71 1.66 7.16
N LEU A 175 -7.37 2.73 6.45
CA LEU A 175 -8.15 3.30 5.37
C LEU A 175 -7.23 3.66 4.20
N HIS A 176 -7.37 2.91 3.11
CA HIS A 176 -6.77 3.26 1.82
C HIS A 176 -7.63 4.30 1.12
N ILE A 177 -7.08 5.48 0.80
CA ILE A 177 -7.88 6.56 0.21
C ILE A 177 -7.96 6.50 -1.32
N TYR A 178 -7.28 5.56 -1.97
CA TYR A 178 -7.29 5.36 -3.43
C TYR A 178 -7.03 6.66 -4.18
N LYS A 179 -5.86 7.29 -3.97
CA LYS A 179 -5.61 8.64 -4.52
C LYS A 179 -5.68 8.69 -6.05
N THR A 180 -5.31 7.61 -6.74
CA THR A 180 -5.39 7.53 -8.20
C THR A 180 -6.83 7.72 -8.68
N GLY A 181 -7.03 8.68 -9.58
CA GLY A 181 -8.36 9.04 -10.10
C GLY A 181 -9.15 10.01 -9.22
N HIS A 182 -8.66 10.32 -8.01
CA HIS A 182 -9.31 11.24 -7.06
C HIS A 182 -8.42 12.42 -6.65
N ILE A 183 -7.26 12.59 -7.29
CA ILE A 183 -6.33 13.71 -7.01
C ILE A 183 -7.01 15.08 -7.10
N PRO A 184 -7.82 15.40 -8.14
CA PRO A 184 -8.46 16.71 -8.23
C PRO A 184 -9.44 16.99 -7.08
N GLU A 185 -10.16 15.97 -6.60
CA GLU A 185 -11.04 16.06 -5.43
C GLU A 185 -10.22 16.26 -4.15
N LEU A 186 -9.19 15.44 -3.95
CA LEU A 186 -8.30 15.49 -2.78
C LEU A 186 -7.58 16.85 -2.65
N GLN A 187 -7.14 17.44 -3.76
CA GLN A 187 -6.48 18.75 -3.77
C GLN A 187 -7.39 19.91 -3.32
N LYS A 188 -8.71 19.74 -3.39
CA LYS A 188 -9.68 20.75 -2.90
C LYS A 188 -9.92 20.64 -1.40
N ILE A 189 -9.46 19.56 -0.77
CA ILE A 189 -9.66 19.33 0.66
C ILE A 189 -8.61 20.09 1.46
N ASN A 190 -9.07 20.96 2.35
CA ASN A 190 -8.25 21.70 3.30
C ASN A 190 -9.00 21.81 4.65
N PHE A 191 -8.40 22.46 5.64
CA PHE A 191 -8.97 22.60 7.00
C PHE A 191 -10.36 23.25 7.04
N GLU A 192 -10.71 24.08 6.05
CA GLU A 192 -12.01 24.72 5.92
C GLU A 192 -12.99 23.85 5.15
N THR A 193 -12.63 23.38 3.96
CA THR A 193 -13.55 22.63 3.10
C THR A 193 -13.95 21.30 3.71
N VAL A 194 -13.03 20.61 4.40
CA VAL A 194 -13.28 19.29 5.02
C VAL A 194 -14.41 19.31 6.06
N ARG A 195 -14.69 20.49 6.65
CA ARG A 195 -15.77 20.69 7.62
C ARG A 195 -17.15 20.37 7.06
N ASN A 196 -17.32 20.53 5.75
CA ASN A 196 -18.60 20.45 5.05
C ASN A 196 -18.72 19.25 4.10
N ILE A 197 -17.66 18.45 3.92
CA ILE A 197 -17.68 17.29 3.02
C ILE A 197 -18.49 16.15 3.64
N ASN A 198 -19.71 15.92 3.14
CA ASN A 198 -20.61 14.90 3.66
C ASN A 198 -20.44 13.53 2.98
N ASN A 199 -19.27 12.93 3.14
CA ASN A 199 -18.97 11.55 2.73
C ASN A 199 -17.95 10.92 3.69
N THR A 200 -17.57 9.66 3.42
CA THR A 200 -16.63 8.90 4.24
C THR A 200 -15.26 9.57 4.36
N ILE A 201 -14.70 10.11 3.27
CA ILE A 201 -13.43 10.86 3.33
C ILE A 201 -13.52 12.07 4.25
N GLY A 202 -14.57 12.88 4.08
CA GLY A 202 -14.79 14.03 4.93
C GLY A 202 -14.92 13.63 6.40
N ALA A 203 -15.70 12.59 6.68
CA ALA A 203 -15.88 12.07 8.03
C ALA A 203 -14.57 11.58 8.66
N VAL A 204 -13.75 10.84 7.91
CA VAL A 204 -12.46 10.34 8.40
C VAL A 204 -11.47 11.47 8.61
N PHE A 205 -11.34 12.39 7.65
CA PHE A 205 -10.39 13.50 7.80
C PHE A 205 -10.80 14.44 8.92
N ARG A 206 -12.10 14.71 9.12
CA ARG A 206 -12.55 15.45 10.32
C ARG A 206 -12.23 14.68 11.61
N TYR A 207 -12.36 13.36 11.62
CA TYR A 207 -12.00 12.57 12.79
C TYR A 207 -10.50 12.65 13.10
N ILE A 208 -9.64 12.54 12.08
CA ILE A 208 -8.18 12.66 12.22
C ILE A 208 -7.78 14.07 12.67
N LEU A 209 -8.37 15.12 12.08
CA LEU A 209 -7.97 16.50 12.31
C LEU A 209 -8.61 17.15 13.55
N PHE A 210 -9.85 16.78 13.87
CA PHE A 210 -10.69 17.45 14.87
C PHE A 210 -11.24 16.50 15.95
N GLY A 211 -10.97 15.20 15.87
CA GLY A 211 -11.50 14.22 16.82
C GLY A 211 -12.99 13.94 16.67
N SER A 212 -13.65 14.46 15.63
CA SER A 212 -15.08 14.27 15.36
C SER A 212 -15.33 13.92 13.90
N LYS A 213 -16.20 12.95 13.64
CA LYS A 213 -16.65 12.59 12.28
C LYS A 213 -17.80 13.47 11.78
N GLU A 214 -18.45 14.20 12.68
CA GLU A 214 -19.64 14.99 12.39
C GLU A 214 -19.29 16.23 11.57
N LEU A 215 -20.25 16.73 10.78
CA LEU A 215 -20.09 18.01 10.08
C LEU A 215 -19.93 19.14 11.12
N CYS A 216 -19.08 20.11 10.84
CA CYS A 216 -18.95 21.26 11.73
C CYS A 216 -20.20 22.14 11.60
N SER A 217 -20.70 22.64 12.73
CA SER A 217 -21.71 23.70 12.73
C SER A 217 -21.18 24.93 12.00
N SER A 218 -22.01 25.52 11.14
CA SER A 218 -21.77 26.85 10.56
C SER A 218 -21.76 27.93 11.63
#